data_AF-A0A9X8VCX6-F1
#
_entry.id   AF-A0A9X8VCX6-F1
#
_cell.length_a   1.000
_cell.length_b   1.000
_cell.length_c   1.000
_cell.angle_alpha   90.00
_cell.angle_beta   90.00
_cell.angle_gamma   90.00
#
_symmetry.space_group_name_H-M   'P 1'
#
loop_
_entity.id
_entity.type
_entity.pdbx_description
1 polymer ?
#
loop_
_entity_poly.entity_id
_entity_poly.type
_entity_poly.pdbx_seq_one_letter_code
_entity_poly.pdbx_strand_id
1 'polypeptide(L)'
;EHDQQYRRLYQEQLPKLDLILWVMKADDRACATDEAFHRFLLKCGVSPGSIVFVINQADKAEPSLEWDREAGTPSSAQRLTLTAR
;
A
#
# COMPACT_ATOMS: atom_id res chain seq x y z
N GLU A 1 -4.79 -14.03 17.06
CA GLU A 1 -3.62 -14.95 17.18
C GLU A 1 -2.60 -14.73 16.06
N HIS A 2 -3.04 -14.65 14.80
CA HIS A 2 -2.16 -14.42 13.64
C HIS A 2 -1.31 -13.12 13.72
N ASP A 3 -1.88 -12.01 14.20
CA ASP A 3 -1.17 -10.73 14.31
C ASP A 3 0.11 -10.81 15.15
N GLN A 4 0.12 -11.62 16.22
CA GLN A 4 1.31 -11.76 17.08
C GLN A 4 2.39 -12.59 16.40
N GLN A 5 2.01 -13.63 15.66
CA GLN A 5 2.93 -14.47 14.90
C GLN A 5 3.57 -13.68 13.76
N TYR A 6 2.79 -12.91 13.00
CA TYR A 6 3.30 -12.05 11.93
C TYR A 6 4.19 -10.93 12.45
N ARG A 7 3.86 -10.32 13.60
CA ARG A 7 4.72 -9.29 14.21
C ARG A 7 6.11 -9.82 14.57
N ARG A 8 6.21 -11.03 15.12
CA ARG A 8 7.51 -11.66 15.41
C ARG A 8 8.31 -11.88 14.12
N LEU A 9 7.66 -12.41 13.08
CA LEU A 9 8.29 -12.61 11.78
C LEU A 9 8.79 -11.29 11.19
N TYR A 10 8.00 -10.20 11.27
CA TYR A 10 8.43 -8.88 10.81
C TYR A 10 9.64 -8.37 11.60
N GLN A 11 9.66 -8.52 12.93
CA GLN A 11 10.81 -8.10 13.73
C GLN A 11 12.11 -8.81 13.35
N GLU A 12 12.04 -10.09 12.98
CA GLU A 12 13.20 -10.90 12.57
C GLU A 12 13.68 -10.59 11.13
N GLN A 13 12.76 -10.20 10.26
CA GLN A 13 13.01 -10.08 8.82
C GLN A 13 13.27 -8.64 8.37
N LEU A 14 12.55 -7.66 8.93
CA LEU A 14 12.68 -6.24 8.53
C LEU A 14 14.12 -5.71 8.54
N PRO A 15 14.99 -6.05 9.51
CA PRO A 15 16.38 -5.58 9.50
C PRO A 15 17.23 -6.10 8.33
N LYS A 16 16.78 -7.15 7.63
CA LYS A 16 17.48 -7.79 6.51
C LYS A 16 16.96 -7.32 5.14
N LEU A 17 15.94 -6.47 5.11
CA LEU A 17 15.31 -6.01 3.88
C LEU A 17 15.86 -4.65 3.46
N ASP A 18 16.20 -4.55 2.17
CA ASP A 18 16.63 -3.29 1.55
C ASP A 18 15.44 -2.44 1.06
N LEU A 19 14.27 -3.07 0.84
CA LEU A 19 13.08 -2.45 0.27
C LEU A 19 11.80 -3.09 0.82
N ILE A 20 10.79 -2.26 1.08
CA ILE A 20 9.44 -2.67 1.48
C ILE A 20 8.44 -2.09 0.49
N LEU A 21 7.61 -2.96 -0.10
CA LEU A 21 6.46 -2.54 -0.90
C LEU A 21 5.23 -2.44 0.00
N TRP A 22 4.77 -1.21 0.23
CA TRP A 22 3.52 -0.95 0.93
C TRP A 22 2.37 -0.88 -0.07
N VAL A 23 1.65 -1.99 -0.21
CA VAL A 23 0.54 -2.09 -1.16
C VAL A 23 -0.77 -1.63 -0.52
N MET A 24 -1.38 -0.58 -1.08
CA MET A 24 -2.70 -0.06 -0.74
C MET A 24 -3.64 -0.27 -1.92
N LYS A 25 -4.92 -0.59 -1.70
CA LYS A 25 -5.86 -0.69 -2.83
C LYS A 25 -6.43 0.68 -3.17
N ALA A 26 -6.72 0.92 -4.45
CA ALA A 26 -7.29 2.18 -4.91
C ALA A 26 -8.72 2.43 -4.41
N ASP A 27 -9.46 1.37 -4.06
CA ASP A 27 -10.80 1.43 -3.47
C ASP A 27 -10.78 1.49 -1.93
N ASP A 28 -9.63 1.20 -1.31
CA ASP A 28 -9.50 1.13 0.14
C ASP A 28 -9.21 2.49 0.74
N ARG A 29 -9.76 2.75 1.93
CA ARG A 29 -9.52 3.98 2.69
C ARG A 29 -8.51 3.64 3.77
N ALA A 30 -7.42 4.41 3.84
CA ALA A 30 -6.45 4.27 4.91
C ALA A 30 -7.16 4.32 6.27
N CYS A 31 -6.90 3.33 7.12
CA CYS A 31 -7.54 3.21 8.42
C CYS A 31 -6.52 3.34 9.54
N ALA A 32 -6.98 3.46 10.79
CA ALA A 32 -6.11 3.59 11.96
C ALA A 32 -5.11 2.43 12.12
N THR A 33 -5.42 1.26 11.56
CA THR A 33 -4.54 0.09 11.53
C THR A 33 -3.31 0.31 10.67
N ASP A 34 -3.45 0.96 9.50
CA ASP A 34 -2.34 1.27 8.60
C ASP A 34 -1.34 2.22 9.26
N GLU A 35 -1.84 3.25 9.94
CA GLU A 35 -0.98 4.18 10.68
C GLU A 35 -0.25 3.48 11.84
N ALA A 36 -0.94 2.58 12.56
CA ALA A 36 -0.33 1.81 13.64
C ALA A 36 0.77 0.88 13.12
N PHE A 37 0.57 0.29 11.93
CA PHE A 37 1.57 -0.52 11.28
C PHE A 37 2.76 0.31 10.79
N HIS A 38 2.53 1.52 10.26
CA HIS A 38 3.61 2.43 9.85
C HIS A 38 4.50 2.78 11.04
N ARG A 39 3.89 3.16 12.16
CA ARG A 39 4.61 3.43 13.42
C ARG A 39 5.37 2.20 13.92
N PHE A 40 4.84 0.99 13.70
CA PHE A 40 5.53 -0.25 14.05
C PHE A 40 6.78 -0.47 13.18
N LEU A 41 6.70 -0.28 11.85
CA LEU A 41 7.86 -0.40 10.96
C LEU A 41 9.00 0.54 11.38
N LEU A 42 8.67 1.80 11.68
CA LEU A 42 9.65 2.78 12.16
C LEU A 42 10.31 2.34 13.48
N LYS A 43 9.53 1.75 14.41
CA LYS A 43 10.07 1.19 15.67
C LYS A 43 10.99 -0.02 15.44
N CYS A 44 10.81 -0.74 14.35
CA CYS A 44 11.69 -1.84 13.93
C CYS A 44 12.95 -1.37 13.20
N GLY A 45 13.19 -0.06 13.08
CA GLY A 45 14.38 0.50 12.45
C GLY A 45 14.30 0.58 10.92
N VAL A 46 13.10 0.39 10.35
CA VAL A 46 12.89 0.58 8.91
C VAL A 46 13.10 2.05 8.56
N SER A 47 13.96 2.31 7.58
CA SER A 47 14.15 3.65 7.02
C SER A 47 12.92 4.05 6.21
N PRO A 48 12.35 5.25 6.38
CA PRO A 48 11.28 5.74 5.52
C PRO A 48 11.65 5.71 4.03
N GLY A 49 12.93 5.88 3.70
CA GLY A 49 13.44 5.85 2.33
C GLY A 49 13.46 4.44 1.70
N SER A 50 13.32 3.38 2.48
CA SER A 50 13.20 2.01 1.96
C SER A 50 11.74 1.56 1.79
N ILE A 51 10.77 2.44 2.00
CA ILE A 51 9.35 2.14 1.83
C ILE A 51 8.86 2.76 0.51
N VAL A 52 8.32 1.91 -0.37
CA VAL A 52 7.65 2.33 -1.60
C VAL A 52 6.16 2.08 -1.46
N PHE A 53 5.37 3.16 -1.50
CA PHE A 53 3.91 3.07 -1.52
C PHE A 53 3.45 2.68 -2.93
N VAL A 54 2.63 1.63 -3.01
CA VAL A 54 2.10 1.08 -4.25
C VAL A 54 0.58 1.10 -4.17
N ILE A 55 -0.06 1.79 -5.10
CA ILE A 55 -1.51 1.71 -5.28
C ILE A 55 -1.80 0.55 -6.23
N ASN A 56 -2.49 -0.47 -5.73
CA ASN A 56 -2.95 -1.63 -6.49
C ASN A 56 -4.46 -1.54 -6.76
N GLN A 57 -4.96 -2.36 -7.68
CA GLN A 57 -6.39 -2.38 -8.08
C GLN A 57 -6.85 -1.01 -8.60
N ALA A 58 -6.00 -0.36 -9.41
CA ALA A 58 -6.24 0.95 -9.98
C ALA A 58 -7.50 1.00 -10.86
N ASP A 59 -7.92 -0.15 -11.40
CA ASP A 59 -9.17 -0.35 -12.13
C ASP A 59 -10.43 -0.06 -11.29
N LYS A 60 -10.31 -0.10 -9.97
CA LYS A 60 -11.38 0.21 -9.01
C LYS A 60 -11.37 1.63 -8.49
N ALA A 61 -10.46 2.49 -8.97
CA ALA A 61 -10.51 3.91 -8.63
C ALA A 61 -11.84 4.51 -9.13
N GLU A 62 -12.43 5.40 -8.34
CA GLU A 62 -13.64 6.10 -8.76
C GLU A 62 -13.34 7.13 -9.86
N PRO A 63 -14.22 7.31 -10.86
CA PRO A 63 -15.42 6.52 -11.13
C PRO A 63 -15.09 5.06 -11.52
N SER A 64 -15.71 4.11 -10.82
CA SER A 64 -15.50 2.69 -11.07
C SER A 64 -16.00 2.28 -12.46
N LEU A 65 -15.40 1.23 -13.05
CA LEU A 65 -15.74 0.66 -14.37
C LEU A 65 -15.32 1.48 -15.61
N GLU A 66 -14.63 2.61 -15.46
CA GLU A 66 -14.10 3.36 -16.61
C GLU A 66 -12.71 2.88 -17.09
N TRP A 67 -12.22 1.79 -16.53
CA TRP A 67 -10.92 1.24 -16.88
C TRP A 67 -10.91 0.68 -18.30
N ASP A 68 -9.93 1.10 -19.12
CA ASP A 68 -9.70 0.52 -20.43
C ASP A 68 -8.98 -0.83 -20.27
N ARG A 69 -9.72 -1.92 -20.49
CA ARG A 69 -9.19 -3.28 -20.37
C ARG A 69 -8.30 -3.67 -21.55
N GLU A 70 -8.48 -3.06 -22.72
CA GLU A 70 -7.66 -3.36 -23.90
C GLU A 70 -6.31 -2.63 -23.79
N ALA A 71 -6.33 -1.35 -23.41
CA ALA A 71 -5.11 -0.56 -23.24
C ALA A 71 -4.42 -0.80 -21.88
N GLY A 72 -5.13 -1.35 -20.89
CA GLY A 72 -4.60 -1.54 -19.53
C GLY A 72 -4.36 -0.21 -18.80
N THR A 73 -5.20 0.80 -19.05
CA THR A 73 -5.01 2.16 -18.53
C THR A 73 -6.27 2.73 -17.88
N PRO A 74 -6.13 3.62 -16.88
CA PRO A 74 -7.27 4.31 -16.29
C PRO A 74 -7.87 5.32 -17.26
N SER A 75 -9.15 5.63 -17.07
CA SER A 75 -9.77 6.81 -17.70
C SER A 75 -9.12 8.10 -17.20
N SER A 76 -9.38 9.21 -17.90
CA SER A 76 -8.96 10.55 -17.44
C SER A 76 -9.46 10.87 -16.02
N ALA A 77 -10.67 10.43 -15.67
CA ALA A 77 -11.25 10.66 -14.35
C ALA A 77 -10.63 9.75 -13.28
N GLN A 78 -10.47 8.46 -13.58
CA GLN A 78 -9.78 7.52 -12.67
C GLN A 78 -8.33 7.95 -12.40
N ARG A 79 -7.65 8.49 -13.42
CA ARG A 79 -6.30 9.02 -13.27
C ARG A 79 -6.25 10.17 -12.26
N LEU A 80 -7.23 11.08 -12.28
CA LEU A 80 -7.31 12.16 -11.30
C LEU A 80 -7.45 11.60 -9.87
N THR A 81 -8.32 10.61 -9.67
CA THR A 81 -8.49 9.93 -8.38
C THR A 81 -7.23 9.24 -7.90
N LEU A 82 -6.50 8.56 -8.80
CA LEU A 82 -5.24 7.90 -8.47
C LEU A 82 -4.13 8.90 -8.12
N THR A 83 -4.09 10.06 -8.78
CA THR A 83 -3.09 11.12 -8.48
C THR A 83 -3.42 11.96 -7.25
N ALA A 84 -4.66 11.91 -6.76
CA ALA A 84 -5.07 12.64 -5.57
C ALA A 84 -4.76 11.90 -4.25
N ARG A 85 -4.24 10.67 -4.33
CA ARG A 85 -3.82 9.83 -3.20
C ARG A 85 -2.32 9.95 -2.98
#